data_AF-A0A844M3L2-F1
#
_entry.id   AF-A0A844M3L2-F1
#
_cell.length_a   1.000
_cell.length_b   1.000
_cell.length_c   1.000
_cell.angle_alpha   90.00
_cell.angle_beta   90.00
_cell.angle_gamma   90.00
#
_symmetry.space_group_name_H-M   'P 1'
#
loop_
_entity.id
_entity.type
_entity.pdbx_description
1 polymer ?
#
loop_
_entity_poly.entity_id
_entity_poly.type
_entity_poly.pdbx_seq_one_letter_code
_entity_poly.pdbx_strand_id
1 'polypeptide(L)'
;MYDLSYREEIEIRTRTVEYTYIDEDGNEQTGTTEEEYEYKKLITAIKKREMDAVIREIFAAYPDNILHYEALLATQGNMGDVFG
;
A
#
# COMPACT_ATOMS: atom_id res chain seq x y z
N MET A 1 -1.92 -4.73 15.27
CA MET A 1 -2.20 -5.50 14.03
C MET A 1 -1.95 -4.58 12.84
N TYR A 2 -1.53 -5.06 11.67
CA TYR A 2 -1.29 -4.20 10.50
C TYR A 2 -2.35 -4.46 9.44
N ASP A 3 -2.82 -3.39 8.80
CA ASP A 3 -3.68 -3.42 7.63
C ASP A 3 -2.87 -2.95 6.42
N LEU A 4 -2.88 -3.74 5.36
CA LEU A 4 -2.08 -3.50 4.17
C LEU A 4 -3.01 -3.30 2.98
N SER A 5 -2.83 -2.18 2.30
CA SER A 5 -3.62 -1.81 1.13
C SER A 5 -2.71 -1.52 -0.07
N TYR A 6 -3.22 -1.86 -1.25
CA TYR A 6 -2.53 -1.71 -2.53
C TYR A 6 -3.39 -0.89 -3.48
N ARG A 7 -2.76 -0.02 -4.25
CA ARG A 7 -3.39 0.74 -5.34
C ARG A 7 -2.43 0.82 -6.51
N GLU A 8 -2.93 0.53 -7.71
CA GLU A 8 -2.20 0.76 -8.95
C GLU A 8 -2.64 2.07 -9.59
N GLU A 9 -1.68 2.83 -10.12
CA GLU A 9 -1.92 4.00 -10.93
C GLU A 9 -1.15 3.86 -12.25
N ILE A 10 -1.81 4.10 -13.38
CA ILE A 10 -1.22 4.02 -14.71
C ILE A 10 -1.17 5.44 -15.29
N GLU A 11 0.01 5.86 -15.74
CA GLU A 11 0.23 7.13 -16.43
C GLU A 11 0.72 6.87 -17.86
N ILE A 12 0.24 7.63 -18.84
CA ILE A 12 0.85 7.64 -20.17
C ILE A 12 1.97 8.67 -20.17
N ARG A 13 3.17 8.24 -20.54
CA ARG A 13 4.37 9.09 -20.64
C ARG A 13 5.02 8.91 -22.01
N THR A 14 5.80 9.90 -22.42
CA THR A 14 6.56 9.87 -23.68
C THR A 14 8.02 9.51 -23.38
N ARG A 15 8.62 8.64 -24.19
CA ARG A 15 10.07 8.40 -24.20
C ARG A 15 10.62 8.53 -25.62
N THR A 16 11.83 9.05 -25.73
CA THR A 16 12.59 9.02 -26.98
C THR A 16 13.21 7.64 -27.14
N VAL A 17 12.97 7.01 -28.28
CA VAL A 17 13.53 5.71 -28.66
C VAL A 17 14.38 5.89 -29.90
N GLU A 18 15.57 5.30 -29.90
CA GLU A 18 16.44 5.23 -31.07
C GLU A 18 16.07 4.02 -31.93
N TYR A 19 16.00 4.22 -33.24
CA TYR A 19 15.82 3.14 -34.21
C TYR A 19 16.88 3.22 -35.29
N THR A 20 17.30 2.06 -35.78
CA THR A 20 18.23 1.94 -36.91
C THR A 20 17.46 1.58 -38.17
N TYR A 21 17.85 2.19 -39.29
CA TYR A 21 17.37 1.81 -40.62
C TYR A 21 18.53 1.82 -41.60
N ILE A 22 18.39 1.04 -42.68
CA ILE A 22 19.37 1.01 -43.76
C ILE A 22 18.86 1.97 -44.83
N ASP A 23 19.71 2.93 -45.22
CA ASP A 23 19.39 3.86 -46.31
C ASP A 23 19.54 3.20 -47.70
N GLU A 24 19.15 3.90 -48.76
CA GLU A 24 19.24 3.38 -50.14
C GLU A 24 20.68 3.09 -50.58
N ASP A 25 21.67 3.68 -49.91
CA ASP A 25 23.10 3.48 -50.14
C ASP A 25 23.68 2.32 -49.32
N GLY A 26 22.86 1.65 -48.51
CA GLY A 26 23.26 0.49 -47.69
C GLY A 26 23.98 0.84 -46.39
N ASN A 27 23.96 2.11 -45.96
CA ASN A 27 24.55 2.54 -44.70
C ASN A 27 23.52 2.46 -43.57
N GLU A 28 23.98 2.06 -42.37
CA GLU A 28 23.16 2.12 -41.17
C GLU A 28 23.05 3.57 -40.70
N GLN A 29 21.81 4.04 -40.61
CA GLN A 29 21.46 5.34 -40.06
C GLN A 29 20.65 5.15 -38.78
N THR A 30 20.86 6.05 -37.82
CA THR A 30 20.09 6.09 -36.56
C THR A 30 19.15 7.28 -36.55
N GLY A 31 17.89 7.06 -36.18
CA GLY A 31 16.90 8.11 -35.95
C GLY A 31 16.32 8.02 -34.53
N THR A 32 15.68 9.10 -34.08
CA THR A 32 14.95 9.14 -32.81
C THR A 32 13.45 9.33 -33.09
N THR A 33 12.61 8.57 -32.40
CA THR A 33 11.16 8.77 -32.39
C THR A 33 10.64 8.91 -30.97
N GLU A 34 9.56 9.66 -30.79
CA GLU A 34 8.84 9.72 -29.52
C GLU A 34 7.74 8.67 -29.52
N GLU A 35 7.74 7.80 -28.50
CA GLU A 35 6.73 6.77 -28.31
C GLU A 35 6.07 6.91 -26.94
N GLU A 36 4.75 6.74 -26.91
CA GLU A 36 3.97 6.66 -25.69
C GLU A 36 4.15 5.29 -25.02
N TYR A 37 4.22 5.29 -23.69
CA TYR A 37 4.26 4.07 -22.89
C TYR A 37 3.45 4.21 -21.60
N GLU A 38 2.95 3.08 -21.10
CA GLU A 38 2.30 2.99 -19.79
C GLU A 38 3.35 2.93 -18.68
N TYR A 39 3.38 3.95 -17.83
CA TYR A 39 4.13 3.96 -16.59
C TYR A 39 3.23 3.53 -15.42
N LYS A 40 3.49 2.35 -14.86
CA LYS A 40 2.70 1.76 -13.77
C LYS A 40 3.33 2.03 -12.42
N LYS A 41 2.56 2.62 -11.50
CA LYS A 41 2.94 2.88 -10.11
C LYS A 41 2.15 1.95 -9.20
N LEU A 42 2.86 1.22 -8.34
CA LEU A 42 2.25 0.46 -7.24
C LEU A 42 2.41 1.25 -5.94
N ILE A 43 1.29 1.73 -5.41
CA ILE A 43 1.24 2.45 -4.14
C ILE A 43 0.83 1.46 -3.06
N THR A 44 1.68 1.31 -2.06
CA THR A 44 1.43 0.45 -0.89
C THR A 44 1.27 1.31 0.35
N ALA A 45 0.24 1.03 1.14
CA ALA A 45 -0.01 1.72 2.39
C ALA A 45 -0.24 0.72 3.51
N ILE A 46 0.64 0.79 4.53
CA ILE A 46 0.54 0.02 5.76
C ILE A 46 -0.03 0.93 6.84
N LYS A 47 -1.17 0.53 7.43
CA LYS A 47 -1.76 1.19 8.58
C LYS A 47 -1.62 0.30 9.80
N LYS A 48 -1.02 0.85 10.86
CA LYS A 48 -1.05 0.19 12.17
C LYS A 48 -2.46 0.32 12.74
N ARG A 49 -3.06 -0.82 13.09
CA ARG A 49 -4.30 -0.91 13.86
C ARG A 49 -3.95 -1.23 15.31
N GLU A 50 -4.43 -0.38 16.21
CA GLU A 50 -4.31 -0.61 17.65
C GLU A 50 -5.16 -1.81 18.08
N MET A 51 -4.71 -2.51 19.11
CA MET A 51 -5.38 -3.72 19.60
C MET A 51 -6.81 -3.41 20.06
N ASP A 52 -7.03 -2.26 20.70
CA ASP A 52 -8.36 -1.80 21.13
C ASP A 52 -9.36 -1.73 19.97
N ALA A 53 -8.96 -1.13 18.84
CA ALA A 53 -9.82 -1.05 17.65
C ALA A 53 -10.14 -2.43 17.05
N VAL A 54 -9.20 -3.38 17.11
CA VAL A 54 -9.41 -4.75 16.61
C VAL A 54 -10.36 -5.52 17.53
N ILE A 55 -10.17 -5.45 18.84
CA ILE A 55 -10.99 -6.15 19.81
C ILE A 55 -12.45 -5.66 19.77
N ARG A 56 -12.65 -4.35 19.65
CA ARG A 56 -13.99 -3.74 19.51
C ARG A 56 -14.70 -4.17 18.22
N GLU A 57 -13.97 -4.35 17.12
CA GLU A 57 -14.54 -4.87 15.87
C GLU A 57 -14.95 -6.34 16.02
N ILE A 58 -14.07 -7.20 16.57
CA ILE A 58 -14.34 -8.64 16.75
C ILE A 58 -15.55 -8.87 17.65
N PHE A 59 -15.68 -8.10 18.74
CA PHE A 59 -16.78 -8.24 19.70
C PHE A 59 -17.98 -7.34 19.40
N ALA A 60 -18.05 -6.70 18.23
CA ALA A 60 -19.15 -5.80 17.88
C ALA A 60 -20.56 -6.44 18.03
N ALA A 61 -20.66 -7.76 17.80
CA ALA A 61 -21.90 -8.52 17.96
C ALA A 61 -22.15 -9.08 19.38
N TYR A 62 -21.20 -8.89 20.32
CA TYR A 62 -21.19 -9.47 21.66
C TYR A 62 -21.01 -8.36 22.72
N PRO A 63 -22.08 -7.63 23.09
CA PRO A 63 -21.99 -6.46 23.97
C PRO A 63 -21.39 -6.79 25.35
N ASP A 64 -21.69 -7.96 25.91
CA ASP A 64 -21.13 -8.40 27.19
C ASP A 64 -19.61 -8.57 27.13
N ASN A 65 -19.08 -9.06 26.00
CA ASN A 65 -17.64 -9.24 25.80
C ASN A 65 -16.93 -7.90 25.65
N ILE A 66 -17.57 -6.89 25.03
CA ILE A 66 -17.05 -5.52 24.98
C ILE A 66 -16.94 -4.97 26.40
N LEU A 67 -17.99 -5.11 27.20
CA LEU A 67 -18.04 -4.59 28.56
C LEU A 67 -16.98 -5.25 29.46
N HIS A 68 -16.76 -6.56 29.30
CA HIS A 68 -15.69 -7.27 29.99
C HIS A 68 -14.30 -6.80 29.56
N TYR A 69 -14.08 -6.60 28.25
CA TYR A 69 -12.83 -6.09 27.73
C TYR A 69 -12.51 -4.67 28.24
N GLU A 70 -13.50 -3.78 28.26
CA GLU A 70 -13.35 -2.41 28.77
C GLU A 70 -12.97 -2.40 30.25
N ALA A 71 -13.59 -3.27 31.06
CA ALA A 71 -13.23 -3.42 32.47
C ALA A 71 -11.78 -3.87 32.63
N LEU A 72 -11.32 -4.87 31.88
CA LEU A 72 -9.92 -5.31 31.90
C LEU A 72 -8.96 -4.22 31.42
N LEU A 73 -9.32 -3.46 30.40
CA LEU A 73 -8.51 -2.36 29.89
C LEU A 73 -8.34 -1.25 30.93
N ALA A 74 -9.44 -0.88 31.60
CA ALA A 74 -9.45 0.16 32.64
C ALA A 74 -8.64 -0.24 33.89
N THR A 75 -8.65 -1.52 34.26
CA THR A 75 -7.85 -2.03 35.38
C THR A 75 -6.42 -2.41 34.99
N GLN A 76 -6.03 -2.21 33.72
CA GLN A 76 -4.77 -2.69 33.15
C GLN A 76 -4.55 -4.18 33.42
N GLY A 77 -5.62 -4.98 33.36
CA GLY A 77 -5.60 -6.41 33.67
C GLY A 77 -5.25 -6.71 35.14
N ASN A 78 -5.55 -5.79 36.06
CA ASN A 78 -5.10 -5.82 37.45
C ASN A 78 -3.56 -5.88 37.59
N MET A 79 -2.81 -5.38 36.59
CA MET A 79 -1.34 -5.32 36.60
C MET A 79 -0.82 -3.87 36.67
N GLY A 80 -1.60 -2.94 37.22
CA GLY A 80 -1.21 -1.52 37.31
C GLY A 80 0.14 -1.31 38.00
N ASP A 81 0.49 -2.15 38.99
CA ASP A 81 1.77 -2.08 39.70
C ASP A 81 2.98 -2.56 38.87
N VAL A 82 2.77 -3.27 37.76
CA VAL A 82 3.85 -3.81 36.89
C VAL A 82 4.20 -2.86 35.75
N PHE A 83 3.25 -2.03 35.33
CA PHE A 83 3.38 -1.13 34.18
C PHE A 83 3.25 0.36 34.54
N GLY A 84 3.13 0.68 35.83
CA GLY A 84 3.06 2.03 36.40
C GLY A 84 4.41 2.61 36.79
#